data_AF-A0A659N4X1-F1
#
_entry.id   AF-A0A659N4X1-F1
#
_cell.length_a   1.000
_cell.length_b   1.000
_cell.length_c   1.000
_cell.angle_alpha   90.00
_cell.angle_beta   90.00
_cell.angle_gamma   90.00
#
_symmetry.space_group_name_H-M   'P 1'
#
loop_
_entity.id
_entity.type
_entity.pdbx_description
1 polymer ?
#
loop_
_entity_poly.entity_id
_entity_poly.type
_entity_poly.pdbx_seq_one_letter_code
_entity_poly.pdbx_strand_id
1 'polypeptide(L)'
;KGDGRFLAGTFVSDAIDRTSIGARAATGCQFMRAHQAPDAPDQVSFWQIITLSEVVSPTTVVDVLAVSGNNVLFGHGTGAGITSWRQVAMLEGGAFTGGISAPNMRGDTLVTVGDGTGGMAKGDVDGAGFNGNNLNIKSWNGIGFQNSEDLAIRAYISTRLGVIAAAENLQAGNAIFNKNGDVYGDIWGTGSGPGWLSAYIAGRPLRQYITMVGVYQNDKTKPFMLHDDGSGVFLATTDML
;
A
#
# COMPACT_ATOMS: atom_id res chain seq x y z
N LYS A 1 23.16 -45.37 38.61
CA LYS A 1 22.07 -45.50 37.61
C LYS A 1 22.10 -44.26 36.74
N GLY A 2 23.04 -44.22 35.81
CA GLY A 2 23.08 -43.26 34.72
C GLY A 2 23.06 -44.11 33.47
N ASP A 3 22.10 -43.86 32.60
CA ASP A 3 22.05 -44.41 31.25
C ASP A 3 21.14 -43.47 30.46
N GLY A 4 21.68 -42.29 30.15
CA GLY A 4 21.25 -41.55 28.97
C GLY A 4 21.61 -42.42 27.77
N ARG A 5 20.70 -43.29 27.36
CA ARG A 5 20.87 -44.18 26.20
C ARG A 5 20.05 -43.65 25.03
N PHE A 6 20.70 -42.94 24.14
CA PHE A 6 20.38 -42.89 22.70
C PHE A 6 21.72 -42.65 21.98
N LEU A 7 22.13 -43.34 20.90
CA LEU A 7 21.45 -44.13 19.87
C LEU A 7 22.30 -45.34 19.41
N ALA A 8 21.62 -46.44 19.06
CA ALA A 8 21.92 -47.24 17.86
C ALA A 8 20.64 -47.99 17.44
N GLY A 9 20.05 -47.62 16.29
CA GLY A 9 18.93 -48.36 15.65
C GLY A 9 17.52 -48.12 16.22
N THR A 10 17.06 -46.86 16.25
CA THR A 10 15.84 -46.39 16.94
C THR A 10 14.54 -47.13 16.57
N PHE A 11 14.21 -48.21 17.27
CA PHE A 11 12.84 -48.73 17.40
C PHE A 11 12.25 -48.19 18.71
N VAL A 12 11.32 -47.25 18.60
CA VAL A 12 10.56 -46.76 19.76
C VAL A 12 9.28 -47.59 19.86
N SER A 13 8.98 -48.09 21.07
CA SER A 13 7.72 -48.78 21.30
C SER A 13 6.60 -47.75 21.43
N ASP A 14 5.42 -48.10 20.91
CA ASP A 14 4.20 -47.27 21.00
C ASP A 14 3.89 -46.81 22.42
N ALA A 15 4.26 -47.61 23.43
CA ALA A 15 4.07 -47.28 24.83
C ALA A 15 4.92 -46.08 25.26
N ILE A 16 6.16 -45.96 24.78
CA ILE A 16 7.05 -44.84 25.10
C ILE A 16 6.65 -43.59 24.32
N ASP A 17 6.26 -43.74 23.05
CA ASP A 17 5.82 -42.61 22.22
C ASP A 17 4.59 -41.88 22.80
N ARG A 18 3.73 -42.59 23.54
CA ARG A 18 2.54 -42.05 24.23
C ARG A 18 2.83 -41.36 25.56
N THR A 19 4.06 -41.44 26.06
CA THR A 19 4.42 -40.76 27.32
C THR A 19 4.74 -39.29 27.09
N SER A 20 4.43 -38.44 28.09
CA SER A 20 4.61 -36.99 27.98
C SER A 20 6.04 -36.61 27.60
N ILE A 21 6.15 -35.70 26.62
CA ILE A 21 7.40 -35.10 26.18
C ILE A 21 8.08 -34.39 27.35
N GLY A 22 7.34 -33.54 28.08
CA GLY A 22 7.88 -32.82 29.24
C GLY A 22 8.39 -33.77 30.34
N ALA A 23 7.64 -34.83 30.66
CA ALA A 23 8.04 -35.82 31.65
C ALA A 23 9.31 -36.60 31.24
N ARG A 24 9.44 -36.93 29.96
CA ARG A 24 10.65 -37.58 29.45
C ARG A 24 11.83 -36.62 29.44
N ALA A 25 11.63 -35.39 29.00
CA ALA A 25 12.65 -34.34 29.06
C ALA A 25 13.16 -34.18 30.50
N ALA A 26 12.27 -34.15 31.51
CA ALA A 26 12.59 -34.07 32.93
C ALA A 26 13.54 -35.18 33.45
N THR A 27 13.70 -36.29 32.70
CA THR A 27 14.60 -37.40 33.03
C THR A 27 15.96 -37.34 32.30
N GLY A 28 16.22 -36.30 31.52
CA GLY A 28 17.45 -36.20 30.70
C GLY A 28 17.30 -36.74 29.28
N CYS A 29 16.08 -37.01 28.82
CA CYS A 29 15.86 -37.41 27.44
C CYS A 29 15.99 -36.19 26.52
N GLN A 30 17.10 -36.12 25.77
CA GLN A 30 17.35 -35.01 24.85
C GLN A 30 16.80 -35.26 23.45
N PHE A 31 16.83 -36.51 22.97
CA PHE A 31 16.34 -36.90 21.65
C PHE A 31 15.22 -37.91 21.82
N MET A 32 14.05 -37.64 21.25
CA MET A 32 12.92 -38.55 21.33
C MET A 32 12.01 -38.51 20.11
N ARG A 33 11.29 -39.60 19.89
CA ARG A 33 10.06 -39.62 19.09
C ARG A 33 8.86 -39.46 20.03
N ALA A 34 7.83 -38.76 19.56
CA ALA A 34 6.54 -38.65 20.24
C ALA A 34 5.41 -38.92 19.24
N HIS A 35 4.43 -39.71 19.65
CA HIS A 35 3.21 -39.98 18.89
C HIS A 35 2.12 -40.36 19.87
N GLN A 36 0.99 -39.65 19.80
CA GLN A 36 -0.10 -39.76 20.78
C GLN A 36 0.36 -39.46 22.23
N ALA A 37 1.43 -38.67 22.41
CA ALA A 37 1.78 -38.12 23.71
C ALA A 37 0.76 -37.03 24.09
N PRO A 38 0.35 -36.92 25.37
CA PRO A 38 -0.68 -35.98 25.79
C PRO A 38 -0.32 -34.50 25.51
N ASP A 39 0.97 -34.21 25.38
CA ASP A 39 1.54 -32.88 25.15
C ASP A 39 2.22 -32.75 23.78
N ALA A 40 2.00 -33.69 22.85
CA ALA A 40 2.43 -33.57 21.45
C ALA A 40 1.66 -32.44 20.73
N PRO A 41 2.23 -31.86 19.65
CA PRO A 41 1.55 -30.83 18.87
C PRO A 41 0.18 -31.28 18.31
N ASP A 42 0.10 -32.55 17.93
CA ASP A 42 -1.13 -33.23 17.53
C ASP A 42 -1.07 -34.72 17.94
N GLN A 43 -2.19 -35.43 17.82
CA GLN A 43 -2.33 -36.84 18.20
C GLN A 43 -2.24 -37.81 17.00
N VAL A 44 -1.86 -37.32 15.81
CA VAL A 44 -1.92 -38.07 14.54
C VAL A 44 -0.52 -38.30 13.96
N SER A 45 0.36 -37.33 14.11
CA SER A 45 1.69 -37.29 13.49
C SER A 45 2.75 -37.88 14.41
N PHE A 46 3.77 -38.49 13.80
CA PHE A 46 5.00 -38.84 14.51
C PHE A 46 5.92 -37.62 14.52
N TRP A 47 6.32 -37.19 15.71
CA TRP A 47 7.19 -36.03 15.92
C TRP A 47 8.58 -36.47 16.34
N GLN A 48 9.60 -35.91 15.68
CA GLN A 48 10.98 -35.92 16.16
C GLN A 48 11.17 -34.73 17.08
N ILE A 49 11.62 -34.98 18.30
CA ILE A 49 11.74 -33.97 19.36
C ILE A 49 13.20 -33.87 19.80
N ILE A 50 13.68 -32.63 19.92
CA ILE A 50 14.95 -32.29 20.53
C ILE A 50 14.67 -31.38 21.73
N THR A 51 15.06 -31.81 22.91
CA THR A 51 15.01 -30.97 24.13
C THR A 51 16.15 -29.96 24.10
N LEU A 52 15.80 -28.69 24.30
CA LEU A 52 16.72 -27.56 24.24
C LEU A 52 17.20 -27.13 25.64
N SER A 53 16.48 -27.49 26.69
CA SER A 53 16.82 -27.16 28.08
C SER A 53 17.86 -28.13 28.66
N GLU A 54 18.88 -27.58 29.33
CA GLU A 54 20.02 -28.34 29.90
C GLU A 54 19.72 -28.97 31.27
N VAL A 55 18.86 -28.32 32.08
CA VAL A 55 18.52 -28.77 33.44
C VAL A 55 17.09 -29.29 33.47
N VAL A 56 16.95 -30.54 33.90
CA VAL A 56 15.72 -31.30 33.74
C VAL A 56 15.27 -31.86 35.08
N SER A 57 14.19 -31.28 35.61
CA SER A 57 13.44 -31.77 36.75
C SER A 57 11.94 -31.54 36.46
N PRO A 58 11.02 -32.14 37.23
CA PRO A 58 9.59 -31.92 37.04
C PRO A 58 9.16 -30.44 37.10
N THR A 59 9.97 -29.58 37.72
CA THR A 59 9.68 -28.15 37.90
C THR A 59 10.50 -27.24 37.00
N THR A 60 11.49 -27.75 36.25
CA THR A 60 12.27 -26.91 35.35
C THR A 60 11.50 -26.63 34.08
N VAL A 61 11.80 -25.49 33.47
CA VAL A 61 11.34 -25.14 32.13
C VAL A 61 11.89 -26.16 31.14
N VAL A 62 11.01 -26.62 30.26
CA VAL A 62 11.34 -27.52 29.16
C VAL A 62 10.94 -26.81 27.85
N ASP A 63 11.95 -26.47 27.07
CA ASP A 63 11.82 -26.01 25.70
C ASP A 63 12.23 -27.11 24.74
N VAL A 64 11.46 -27.31 23.67
CA VAL A 64 11.69 -28.36 22.68
C VAL A 64 11.58 -27.83 21.26
N LEU A 65 12.35 -28.42 20.35
CA LEU A 65 12.16 -28.33 18.91
C LEU A 65 11.48 -29.62 18.42
N ALA A 66 10.34 -29.48 17.75
CA ALA A 66 9.57 -30.59 17.18
C ALA A 66 9.51 -30.51 15.66
N VAL A 67 9.78 -31.63 14.99
CA VAL A 67 9.77 -31.74 13.53
C VAL A 67 8.93 -32.94 13.09
N SER A 68 8.02 -32.73 12.14
CA SER A 68 7.28 -33.80 11.46
C SER A 68 7.00 -33.41 10.01
N GLY A 69 7.64 -34.11 9.07
CA GLY A 69 7.62 -33.71 7.66
C GLY A 69 8.12 -32.27 7.48
N ASN A 70 7.25 -31.40 6.93
CA ASN A 70 7.56 -29.97 6.71
C ASN A 70 7.15 -29.08 7.90
N ASN A 71 6.57 -29.63 8.97
CA ASN A 71 6.19 -28.86 10.15
C ASN A 71 7.35 -28.77 11.12
N VAL A 72 7.70 -27.54 11.53
CA VAL A 72 8.69 -27.26 12.56
C VAL A 72 8.06 -26.38 13.64
N LEU A 73 8.13 -26.80 14.90
CA LEU A 73 7.53 -26.08 16.03
C LEU A 73 8.50 -25.96 17.21
N PHE A 74 8.41 -24.84 17.93
CA PHE A 74 8.97 -24.69 19.27
C PHE A 74 7.88 -24.98 20.30
N GLY A 75 8.15 -25.90 21.21
CA GLY A 75 7.31 -26.20 22.35
C GLY A 75 7.89 -25.59 23.62
N HIS A 76 7.02 -25.09 24.50
CA HIS A 76 7.38 -24.58 25.82
C HIS A 76 6.46 -25.17 26.88
N GLY A 77 7.05 -25.57 28.01
CA GLY A 77 6.33 -26.04 29.19
C GLY A 77 7.28 -26.36 30.33
N THR A 78 6.99 -27.44 31.06
CA THR A 78 7.81 -27.91 32.18
C THR A 78 8.00 -29.42 32.13
N GLY A 79 8.70 -29.97 33.12
CA GLY A 79 8.78 -31.42 33.32
C GLY A 79 7.44 -32.12 33.59
N ALA A 80 6.35 -31.39 33.79
CA ALA A 80 5.00 -31.95 33.84
C ALA A 80 4.37 -32.13 32.45
N GLY A 81 4.87 -31.42 31.43
CA GLY A 81 4.38 -31.47 30.06
C GLY A 81 4.65 -30.19 29.28
N ILE A 82 4.65 -30.30 27.96
CA ILE A 82 4.64 -29.14 27.05
C ILE A 82 3.23 -28.54 27.03
N THR A 83 3.12 -27.24 27.27
CA THR A 83 1.82 -26.56 27.42
C THR A 83 1.50 -25.60 26.28
N SER A 84 2.50 -25.26 25.46
CA SER A 84 2.32 -24.37 24.32
C SER A 84 3.22 -24.77 23.17
N TRP A 85 2.72 -24.55 21.95
CA TRP A 85 3.42 -24.82 20.71
C TRP A 85 3.35 -23.60 19.80
N ARG A 86 4.47 -23.24 19.19
CA ARG A 86 4.57 -22.16 18.20
C ARG A 86 5.18 -22.71 16.92
N GLN A 87 4.46 -22.58 15.81
CA GLN A 87 5.03 -22.92 14.51
C GLN A 87 6.18 -21.97 14.13
N VAL A 88 7.26 -22.54 13.62
CA VAL A 88 8.28 -21.81 12.88
C VAL A 88 7.74 -21.66 11.47
N ALA A 89 7.28 -20.46 11.13
CA ALA A 89 6.82 -20.18 9.78
C ALA A 89 8.02 -20.25 8.83
N MET A 90 8.12 -21.33 8.04
CA MET A 90 8.99 -21.38 6.86
C MET A 90 8.35 -20.50 5.78
N LEU A 91 8.57 -19.18 5.88
CA LEU A 91 7.95 -18.17 5.02
C LEU A 91 8.55 -18.14 3.60
N GLU A 92 9.56 -18.95 3.32
CA GLU A 92 10.09 -19.07 1.95
C GLU A 92 9.06 -19.79 1.06
N GLY A 93 8.37 -19.02 0.24
CA GLY A 93 7.35 -19.53 -0.71
C GLY A 93 5.98 -19.86 -0.09
N GLY A 94 5.79 -19.64 1.22
CA GLY A 94 4.53 -19.92 1.93
C GLY A 94 3.63 -18.69 2.11
N ALA A 95 2.31 -18.90 2.16
CA ALA A 95 1.35 -17.84 2.49
C ALA A 95 1.30 -17.60 4.00
N PHE A 96 1.34 -16.33 4.42
CA PHE A 96 1.07 -15.91 5.79
C PHE A 96 -0.36 -15.41 5.90
N THR A 97 -1.14 -15.93 6.85
CA THR A 97 -2.49 -15.44 7.16
C THR A 97 -2.46 -14.66 8.46
N GLY A 98 -2.74 -13.36 8.41
CA GLY A 98 -2.76 -12.47 9.57
C GLY A 98 -2.26 -11.06 9.25
N GLY A 99 -2.27 -10.19 10.26
CA GLY A 99 -1.67 -8.87 10.17
C GLY A 99 -0.15 -8.93 10.27
N ILE A 100 0.55 -8.15 9.43
CA ILE A 100 1.99 -7.94 9.54
C ILE A 100 2.21 -6.59 10.23
N SER A 101 2.80 -6.61 11.43
CA SER A 101 3.33 -5.41 12.09
C SER A 101 4.84 -5.46 12.03
N ALA A 102 5.43 -4.67 11.14
CA ALA A 102 6.87 -4.62 10.94
C ALA A 102 7.32 -3.15 10.88
N PRO A 103 8.45 -2.78 11.52
CA PRO A 103 8.97 -1.41 11.45
C PRO A 103 9.40 -1.03 10.03
N ASN A 104 9.75 -2.02 9.20
CA ASN A 104 10.07 -1.85 7.78
C ASN A 104 9.62 -3.09 6.99
N MET A 105 9.03 -2.87 5.81
CA MET A 105 8.75 -3.92 4.82
C MET A 105 9.58 -3.64 3.57
N ARG A 106 10.37 -4.61 3.12
CA ARG A 106 11.21 -4.50 1.91
C ARG A 106 10.93 -5.68 0.99
N GLY A 107 10.59 -5.39 -0.26
CA GLY A 107 10.63 -6.36 -1.35
C GLY A 107 11.77 -5.97 -2.30
N ASP A 108 12.49 -6.96 -2.83
CA ASP A 108 13.55 -6.70 -3.82
C ASP A 108 12.94 -6.19 -5.15
N THR A 109 11.85 -6.83 -5.59
CA THR A 109 11.17 -6.49 -6.85
C THR A 109 9.80 -5.84 -6.64
N LEU A 110 8.97 -6.39 -5.74
CA LEU A 110 7.55 -6.04 -5.63
C LEU A 110 7.01 -6.27 -4.21
N VAL A 111 6.20 -5.33 -3.73
CA VAL A 111 5.31 -5.53 -2.57
C VAL A 111 3.88 -5.48 -3.10
N THR A 112 3.18 -6.60 -3.12
CA THR A 112 1.80 -6.69 -3.62
C THR A 112 0.77 -6.56 -2.51
N VAL A 113 -0.44 -6.15 -2.90
CA VAL A 113 -1.62 -6.21 -2.05
C VAL A 113 -2.67 -7.07 -2.77
N GLY A 114 -3.29 -8.01 -2.06
CA GLY A 114 -4.33 -8.89 -2.61
C GLY A 114 -3.79 -10.08 -3.40
N ASP A 115 -4.38 -10.36 -4.56
CA ASP A 115 -4.08 -11.49 -5.46
C ASP A 115 -2.80 -11.32 -6.31
N GLY A 116 -1.98 -10.31 -5.98
CA GLY A 116 -0.73 -10.01 -6.70
C GLY A 116 -0.90 -9.05 -7.88
N THR A 117 -2.12 -8.63 -8.21
CA THR A 117 -2.39 -7.78 -9.39
C THR A 117 -2.30 -6.28 -9.11
N GLY A 118 -2.33 -5.88 -7.83
CA GLY A 118 -2.01 -4.53 -7.36
C GLY A 118 -0.77 -4.51 -6.47
N GLY A 119 -0.08 -3.36 -6.38
CA GLY A 119 1.07 -3.22 -5.48
C GLY A 119 2.04 -2.09 -5.80
N MET A 120 3.15 -2.10 -5.09
CA MET A 120 4.30 -1.20 -5.24
C MET A 120 5.48 -1.96 -5.83
N ALA A 121 5.90 -1.60 -7.05
CA ALA A 121 7.00 -2.22 -7.78
C ALA A 121 8.17 -1.24 -7.95
N LYS A 122 9.41 -1.74 -7.90
CA LYS A 122 10.56 -0.97 -8.39
C LYS A 122 10.34 -0.60 -9.85
N GLY A 123 10.65 0.64 -10.23
CA GLY A 123 10.72 1.03 -11.63
C GLY A 123 12.16 1.09 -12.14
N ASP A 124 12.32 1.03 -13.45
CA ASP A 124 13.61 0.77 -14.10
C ASP A 124 14.38 2.05 -14.48
N VAL A 125 13.83 3.23 -14.14
CA VAL A 125 14.37 4.53 -14.53
C VAL A 125 14.47 5.42 -13.30
N ASP A 126 15.59 6.10 -13.13
CA ASP A 126 15.73 7.18 -12.15
C ASP A 126 15.08 8.47 -12.71
N GLY A 127 13.76 8.61 -12.59
CA GLY A 127 12.97 9.73 -13.10
C GLY A 127 11.53 9.76 -12.60
N ALA A 128 10.77 10.73 -13.13
CA ALA A 128 9.33 10.85 -12.93
C ALA A 128 8.67 11.33 -14.24
N GLY A 129 8.09 10.41 -15.00
CA GLY A 129 7.44 10.73 -16.27
C GLY A 129 6.94 9.53 -17.05
N PHE A 130 6.37 9.79 -18.22
CA PHE A 130 5.78 8.74 -19.08
C PHE A 130 6.81 7.74 -19.63
N ASN A 131 8.10 8.08 -19.59
CA ASN A 131 9.20 7.22 -20.05
C ASN A 131 9.76 6.31 -18.94
N GLY A 132 9.26 6.42 -17.71
CA GLY A 132 9.70 5.59 -16.59
C GLY A 132 9.79 6.37 -15.27
N ASN A 133 9.77 5.63 -14.17
CA ASN A 133 9.81 6.17 -12.80
C ASN A 133 10.65 5.29 -11.87
N ASN A 134 11.07 5.82 -10.72
CA ASN A 134 11.77 5.03 -9.69
C ASN A 134 10.83 4.03 -8.99
N LEU A 135 9.55 4.39 -8.87
CA LEU A 135 8.52 3.64 -8.14
C LEU A 135 7.22 3.53 -8.94
N ASN A 136 6.88 2.29 -9.23
CA ASN A 136 5.62 1.75 -9.73
C ASN A 136 4.49 1.61 -8.68
N ILE A 137 3.45 2.45 -8.62
CA ILE A 137 2.19 2.02 -7.94
C ILE A 137 1.22 1.47 -8.99
N LYS A 138 0.99 0.15 -8.95
CA LYS A 138 0.17 -0.58 -9.94
C LYS A 138 -1.20 -0.91 -9.36
N SER A 139 -2.25 -0.67 -10.15
CA SER A 139 -3.65 -1.02 -9.85
C SER A 139 -4.41 -1.29 -11.14
N TRP A 140 -5.45 -2.13 -11.07
CA TRP A 140 -6.28 -2.50 -12.23
C TRP A 140 -7.35 -1.45 -12.59
N ASN A 141 -7.74 -0.63 -11.61
CA ASN A 141 -8.82 0.33 -11.78
C ASN A 141 -8.45 1.72 -11.24
N GLY A 142 -7.91 1.76 -10.02
CA GLY A 142 -7.39 2.99 -9.44
C GLY A 142 -6.79 2.82 -8.05
N ILE A 143 -6.18 3.90 -7.57
CA ILE A 143 -5.59 4.07 -6.25
C ILE A 143 -6.48 5.08 -5.53
N GLY A 144 -7.19 4.64 -4.48
CA GLY A 144 -8.11 5.48 -3.73
C GLY A 144 -7.51 6.03 -2.44
N PHE A 145 -7.83 7.29 -2.13
CA PHE A 145 -7.52 7.93 -0.85
C PHE A 145 -8.79 7.97 -0.01
N GLN A 146 -8.89 7.03 0.92
CA GLN A 146 -10.06 6.79 1.75
C GLN A 146 -9.98 7.56 3.07
N ASN A 147 -11.08 8.19 3.48
CA ASN A 147 -11.22 8.72 4.84
C ASN A 147 -11.44 7.54 5.81
N SER A 148 -10.64 7.44 6.86
CA SER A 148 -10.68 6.34 7.82
C SER A 148 -11.88 6.35 8.76
N GLU A 149 -12.56 7.49 8.93
CA GLU A 149 -13.73 7.65 9.78
C GLU A 149 -15.00 7.07 9.11
N ASP A 150 -15.21 7.36 7.83
CA ASP A 150 -16.44 7.02 7.10
C ASP A 150 -16.23 6.05 5.93
N LEU A 151 -14.98 5.67 5.66
CA LEU A 151 -14.59 4.78 4.56
C LEU A 151 -14.93 5.32 3.16
N ALA A 152 -15.22 6.61 3.01
CA ALA A 152 -15.47 7.22 1.71
C ALA A 152 -14.16 7.57 0.97
N ILE A 153 -14.11 7.32 -0.34
CA ILE A 153 -12.99 7.74 -1.19
C ILE A 153 -13.10 9.25 -1.47
N ARG A 154 -12.11 10.03 -1.02
CA ARG A 154 -12.08 11.50 -1.18
C ARG A 154 -11.29 11.95 -2.40
N ALA A 155 -10.33 11.16 -2.84
CA ALA A 155 -9.59 11.37 -4.09
C ALA A 155 -9.16 10.01 -4.65
N TYR A 156 -8.88 9.96 -5.95
CA TYR A 156 -8.30 8.78 -6.56
C TYR A 156 -7.41 9.11 -7.76
N ILE A 157 -6.55 8.15 -8.09
CA ILE A 157 -5.81 8.11 -9.35
C ILE A 157 -6.26 6.86 -10.12
N SER A 158 -6.90 7.01 -11.27
CA SER A 158 -7.24 5.89 -12.14
C SER A 158 -6.07 5.59 -13.06
N THR A 159 -5.35 4.50 -12.77
CA THR A 159 -4.26 3.98 -13.61
C THR A 159 -4.77 3.46 -14.95
N ARG A 160 -6.06 3.07 -15.03
CA ARG A 160 -6.69 2.62 -16.27
C ARG A 160 -7.06 3.78 -17.20
N LEU A 161 -7.61 4.86 -16.64
CA LEU A 161 -8.13 5.99 -17.41
C LEU A 161 -7.13 7.15 -17.52
N GLY A 162 -6.04 7.14 -16.76
CA GLY A 162 -5.09 8.26 -16.69
C GLY A 162 -5.67 9.49 -15.99
N VAL A 163 -6.58 9.30 -15.02
CA VAL A 163 -7.32 10.39 -14.36
C VAL A 163 -6.83 10.58 -12.93
N ILE A 164 -6.70 11.83 -12.51
CA ILE A 164 -6.59 12.24 -11.10
C ILE A 164 -7.87 13.00 -10.76
N ALA A 165 -8.57 12.59 -9.70
CA ALA A 165 -9.82 13.21 -9.30
C ALA A 165 -9.90 13.40 -7.78
N ALA A 166 -10.61 14.45 -7.38
CA ALA A 166 -10.99 14.73 -5.99
C ALA A 166 -12.51 14.94 -5.92
N ALA A 167 -13.15 14.49 -4.84
CA ALA A 167 -14.59 14.68 -4.62
C ALA A 167 -14.93 16.13 -4.27
N GLU A 168 -13.94 16.88 -3.76
CA GLU A 168 -14.03 18.31 -3.47
C GLU A 168 -13.00 19.04 -4.35
N ASN A 169 -12.15 19.88 -3.76
CA ASN A 169 -11.19 20.67 -4.53
C ASN A 169 -9.85 19.95 -4.67
N LEU A 170 -9.20 20.10 -5.83
CA LEU A 170 -7.79 19.76 -6.02
C LEU A 170 -6.95 21.03 -5.86
N GLN A 171 -5.99 21.03 -4.94
CA GLN A 171 -5.14 22.19 -4.66
C GLN A 171 -3.72 21.98 -5.18
N ALA A 172 -3.15 23.03 -5.78
CA ALA A 172 -1.78 23.08 -6.27
C ALA A 172 -1.13 24.40 -5.82
N GLY A 173 -0.40 24.35 -4.70
CA GLY A 173 -0.01 25.56 -3.98
C GLY A 173 -1.25 26.33 -3.51
N ASN A 174 -1.33 27.63 -3.80
CA ASN A 174 -2.50 28.46 -3.50
C ASN A 174 -3.60 28.36 -4.57
N ALA A 175 -3.34 27.72 -5.71
CA ALA A 175 -4.34 27.54 -6.76
C ALA A 175 -5.32 26.42 -6.40
N ILE A 176 -6.59 26.59 -6.74
CA ILE A 176 -7.67 25.64 -6.42
C ILE A 176 -8.43 25.32 -7.69
N PHE A 177 -8.46 24.04 -8.06
CA PHE A 177 -9.44 23.51 -9.01
C PHE A 177 -10.68 23.12 -8.21
N ASN A 178 -11.73 23.92 -8.34
CA ASN A 178 -12.96 23.77 -7.57
C ASN A 178 -13.82 22.64 -8.13
N LYS A 179 -14.55 21.92 -7.27
CA LYS A 179 -15.48 20.87 -7.69
C LYS A 179 -16.56 21.33 -8.67
N ASN A 180 -16.88 22.62 -8.71
CA ASN A 180 -17.82 23.21 -9.67
C ASN A 180 -17.20 23.47 -11.05
N GLY A 181 -15.91 23.19 -11.25
CA GLY A 181 -15.18 23.41 -12.50
C GLY A 181 -14.47 24.77 -12.60
N ASP A 182 -14.62 25.66 -11.63
CA ASP A 182 -13.90 26.94 -11.60
C ASP A 182 -12.46 26.76 -11.10
N VAL A 183 -11.59 27.73 -11.42
CA VAL A 183 -10.18 27.73 -11.01
C VAL A 183 -9.88 29.00 -10.24
N TYR A 184 -9.47 28.87 -8.98
CA TYR A 184 -8.93 29.97 -8.20
C TYR A 184 -7.43 30.09 -8.38
N GLY A 185 -6.93 31.32 -8.41
CA GLY A 185 -5.52 31.65 -8.27
C GLY A 185 -5.32 33.15 -8.23
N ASP A 186 -4.26 33.60 -7.53
CA ASP A 186 -3.97 35.03 -7.37
C ASP A 186 -3.70 35.72 -8.72
N ILE A 187 -3.25 34.97 -9.73
CA ILE A 187 -3.07 35.46 -11.12
C ILE A 187 -4.39 35.90 -11.78
N TRP A 188 -5.53 35.36 -11.34
CA TRP A 188 -6.86 35.78 -11.79
C TRP A 188 -7.42 36.92 -10.93
N GLY A 189 -6.76 37.28 -9.83
CA GLY A 189 -7.15 38.38 -8.97
C GLY A 189 -6.89 39.73 -9.61
N THR A 190 -7.91 40.60 -9.66
CA THR A 190 -7.80 41.99 -10.14
C THR A 190 -7.61 43.00 -9.00
N GLY A 191 -7.18 42.53 -7.82
CA GLY A 191 -6.89 43.38 -6.65
C GLY A 191 -8.09 43.77 -5.78
N SER A 192 -9.34 43.49 -6.19
CA SER A 192 -10.55 43.82 -5.41
C SER A 192 -11.72 42.84 -5.53
N GLY A 193 -11.44 41.58 -5.91
CA GLY A 193 -12.45 40.51 -6.01
C GLY A 193 -11.84 39.13 -5.76
N PRO A 194 -12.67 38.09 -5.57
CA PRO A 194 -12.16 36.74 -5.38
C PRO A 194 -11.44 36.29 -6.66
N GLY A 195 -10.23 35.75 -6.52
CA GLY A 195 -9.34 35.32 -7.62
C GLY A 195 -9.84 34.11 -8.42
N TRP A 196 -11.13 34.06 -8.74
CA TRP A 196 -11.75 33.04 -9.57
C TRP A 196 -11.60 33.38 -11.05
N LEU A 197 -11.22 32.37 -11.85
CA LEU A 197 -11.08 32.50 -13.29
C LEU A 197 -12.39 32.91 -13.95
N SER A 198 -13.52 32.38 -13.48
CA SER A 198 -14.84 32.77 -13.97
C SER A 198 -15.11 34.27 -13.85
N ALA A 199 -14.82 34.86 -12.69
CA ALA A 199 -14.98 36.30 -12.45
C ALA A 199 -14.00 37.13 -13.29
N TYR A 200 -12.76 36.67 -13.41
CA TYR A 200 -11.75 37.31 -14.25
C TYR A 200 -12.16 37.37 -15.73
N ILE A 201 -12.71 36.28 -16.26
CA ILE A 201 -13.20 36.22 -17.65
C ILE A 201 -14.45 37.10 -17.82
N ALA A 202 -15.41 37.03 -16.88
CA ALA A 202 -16.64 37.81 -16.95
C ALA A 202 -16.39 39.33 -16.91
N GLY A 203 -15.33 39.77 -16.21
CA GLY A 203 -14.93 41.18 -16.16
C GLY A 203 -14.19 41.70 -17.40
N ARG A 204 -13.86 40.84 -18.37
CA ARG A 204 -13.19 41.25 -19.61
C ARG A 204 -14.21 41.47 -20.73
N PRO A 205 -14.07 42.55 -21.52
CA PRO A 205 -14.86 42.68 -22.74
C PRO A 205 -14.61 41.44 -23.61
N LEU A 206 -15.66 40.93 -24.25
CA LEU A 206 -15.52 39.91 -25.27
C LEU A 206 -14.49 40.38 -26.30
N ARG A 207 -13.79 39.43 -26.94
CA ARG A 207 -12.86 39.76 -28.02
C ARG A 207 -13.66 40.50 -29.10
N GLN A 208 -13.40 41.79 -29.27
CA GLN A 208 -14.06 42.59 -30.30
C GLN A 208 -13.35 42.33 -31.62
N TYR A 209 -14.10 41.88 -32.62
CA TYR A 209 -13.59 41.67 -33.97
C TYR A 209 -13.95 42.86 -34.84
N ILE A 210 -12.99 43.36 -35.61
CA ILE A 210 -13.27 44.36 -36.65
C ILE A 210 -14.04 43.65 -37.77
N THR A 211 -15.29 44.01 -37.98
CA THR A 211 -16.15 43.43 -39.02
C THR A 211 -16.07 44.18 -40.33
N MET A 212 -15.74 45.47 -40.28
CA MET A 212 -15.60 46.30 -41.47
C MET A 212 -14.59 47.41 -41.24
N VAL A 213 -13.78 47.66 -42.26
CA VAL A 213 -12.95 48.86 -42.40
C VAL A 213 -13.38 49.56 -43.68
N GLY A 214 -13.63 50.86 -43.61
CA GLY A 214 -14.10 51.61 -44.77
C GLY A 214 -13.90 53.12 -44.63
N VAL A 215 -14.46 53.85 -45.59
CA VAL A 215 -14.51 55.32 -45.60
C VAL A 215 -15.95 55.76 -45.82
N TYR A 216 -16.36 56.87 -45.18
CA TYR A 216 -17.72 57.37 -45.33
C TYR A 216 -18.05 57.66 -46.80
N GLN A 217 -19.27 57.33 -47.23
CA GLN A 217 -19.69 57.57 -48.62
C GLN A 217 -19.67 59.05 -48.99
N ASN A 218 -20.08 59.91 -48.04
CA ASN A 218 -20.20 61.35 -48.25
C ASN A 218 -18.89 62.10 -47.96
N ASP A 219 -17.90 61.45 -47.35
CA ASP A 219 -16.62 62.04 -46.99
C ASP A 219 -15.53 60.97 -46.95
N LYS A 220 -14.82 60.81 -48.07
CA LYS A 220 -13.79 59.78 -48.25
C LYS A 220 -12.52 60.05 -47.44
N THR A 221 -12.42 61.20 -46.76
CA THR A 221 -11.27 61.56 -45.91
C THR A 221 -11.39 61.01 -44.49
N LYS A 222 -12.54 60.41 -44.13
CA LYS A 222 -12.82 59.89 -42.80
C LYS A 222 -12.89 58.36 -42.83
N PRO A 223 -11.83 57.65 -42.40
CA PRO A 223 -11.88 56.22 -42.27
C PRO A 223 -12.69 55.84 -41.04
N PHE A 224 -13.26 54.64 -41.07
CA PHE A 224 -13.96 54.07 -39.93
C PHE A 224 -13.72 52.57 -39.77
N MET A 225 -13.85 52.10 -38.53
CA MET A 225 -13.86 50.67 -38.19
C MET A 225 -15.14 50.33 -37.43
N LEU A 226 -15.80 49.22 -37.80
CA LEU A 226 -16.95 48.67 -37.08
C LEU A 226 -16.54 47.42 -36.29
N HIS A 227 -17.12 47.30 -35.09
CA HIS A 227 -16.98 46.11 -34.25
C HIS A 227 -18.19 45.17 -34.43
N ASP A 228 -18.00 43.88 -34.14
CA ASP A 228 -19.04 42.84 -34.21
C ASP A 228 -20.11 42.95 -33.13
N ASP A 229 -19.80 43.57 -32.00
CA ASP A 229 -20.69 43.75 -30.85
C ASP A 229 -21.56 45.02 -30.94
N GLY A 230 -21.44 45.79 -32.02
CA GLY A 230 -22.19 47.03 -32.23
C GLY A 230 -21.79 48.18 -31.30
N SER A 231 -20.69 48.06 -30.55
CA SER A 231 -20.33 49.02 -29.49
C SER A 231 -19.67 50.31 -29.98
N GLY A 232 -19.48 50.51 -31.28
CA GLY A 232 -19.04 51.81 -31.80
C GLY A 232 -18.32 51.79 -33.15
N VAL A 233 -18.31 52.97 -33.77
CA VAL A 233 -17.52 53.32 -34.95
C VAL A 233 -16.29 54.08 -34.48
N PHE A 234 -15.08 53.57 -34.70
CA PHE A 234 -13.87 54.36 -34.45
C PHE A 234 -13.54 55.17 -35.71
N LEU A 235 -13.32 56.48 -35.56
CA LEU A 235 -12.66 57.28 -36.59
C LEU A 235 -11.19 56.90 -36.55
N ALA A 236 -10.73 56.04 -37.46
CA ALA A 236 -9.32 55.73 -37.54
C ALA A 236 -8.62 56.99 -38.08
N THR A 237 -7.83 57.67 -37.25
CA THR A 237 -6.97 58.74 -37.72
C THR A 237 -5.78 58.13 -38.46
N THR A 238 -5.20 58.85 -39.42
CA THR A 238 -4.08 58.39 -40.25
C THR A 238 -2.86 57.95 -39.46
N ASP A 239 -2.77 58.33 -38.18
CA ASP A 239 -1.64 58.04 -37.28
C ASP A 239 -1.84 56.77 -36.43
N MET A 240 -2.97 56.06 -36.58
CA MET A 240 -3.31 54.83 -35.83
C MET A 240 -3.00 53.51 -36.57
N LEU A 241 -2.42 53.57 -37.77
CA LEU A 241 -2.06 52.42 -38.63
C LEU A 241 -0.56 52.19 -38.65
#